data_AF-A0A7V9LK53-F1
#
_entry.id   AF-A0A7V9LK53-F1
#
_cell.length_a   1.000
_cell.length_b   1.000
_cell.length_c   1.000
_cell.angle_alpha   90.00
_cell.angle_beta   90.00
_cell.angle_gamma   90.00
#
_symmetry.space_group_name_H-M   'P 1'
#
loop_
_entity.id
_entity.type
_entity.pdbx_description
1 polymer ?
#
loop_
_entity_poly.entity_id
_entity_poly.type
_entity_poly.pdbx_seq_one_letter_code
_entity_poly.pdbx_strand_id
1 'polypeptide(L)'
;AGVVEIHEMAMDGNVMLMRPLRALDLPPGKTIELKSGGYHMMLMDLKRELTAGERIKVDLRIETREKKLLTQPVEIEVRARAL
;
A
#
# COMPACT_ATOMS: atom_id res chain seq x y z
N ALA A 1 10.80 2.84 6.21
CA ALA A 1 9.79 2.97 7.26
C ALA A 1 10.11 1.98 8.37
N GLY A 2 9.76 2.30 9.62
CA GLY A 2 9.81 1.34 10.73
C GLY A 2 8.64 0.35 10.68
N VAL A 3 7.48 0.82 10.19
CA VAL A 3 6.27 0.02 10.02
C VAL A 3 5.61 0.32 8.67
N VAL A 4 5.04 -0.70 8.02
CA VAL A 4 4.31 -0.59 6.75
C VAL A 4 2.99 -1.34 6.89
N GLU A 5 1.89 -0.67 6.59
CA GLU A 5 0.54 -1.25 6.69
C GLU A 5 -0.22 -1.08 5.37
N ILE A 6 -1.14 -2.00 5.08
CA ILE A 6 -2.11 -1.85 3.99
C ILE A 6 -3.43 -1.45 4.60
N HIS A 7 -4.09 -0.43 4.07
CA HIS A 7 -5.36 0.08 4.57
C HIS A 7 -6.37 0.09 3.45
N GLU A 8 -7.65 -0.09 3.80
CA GLU A 8 -8.78 0.14 2.92
C GLU A 8 -9.57 1.37 3.35
N MET A 9 -10.20 2.03 2.39
CA MET A 9 -11.20 3.06 2.63
C MET A 9 -12.56 2.44 2.31
N ALA A 10 -13.40 2.27 3.33
CA ALA A 10 -14.73 1.68 3.20
C ALA A 10 -15.79 2.60 3.81
N MET A 11 -16.97 2.62 3.20
CA MET A 11 -18.14 3.28 3.79
C MET A 11 -18.76 2.36 4.84
N ASP A 12 -18.97 2.90 6.04
CA ASP A 12 -19.77 2.29 7.09
C ASP A 12 -20.94 3.24 7.40
N GLY A 13 -22.10 2.91 6.83
CA GLY A 13 -23.24 3.83 6.76
C GLY A 13 -22.88 5.11 6.01
N ASN A 14 -22.86 6.23 6.73
CA ASN A 14 -22.53 7.56 6.20
C ASN A 14 -21.10 8.00 6.53
N VAL A 15 -20.27 7.14 7.12
CA VAL A 15 -18.90 7.47 7.54
C VAL A 15 -17.91 6.74 6.66
N MET A 16 -16.93 7.49 6.13
CA MET A 16 -15.79 6.91 5.46
C MET A 16 -14.74 6.51 6.50
N LEU A 17 -14.44 5.22 6.58
CA LEU A 17 -13.49 4.66 7.53
C LEU A 17 -12.24 4.15 6.82
N MET A 18 -11.09 4.43 7.41
CA MET A 18 -9.81 3.84 7.06
C MET A 18 -9.58 2.64 7.99
N ARG A 19 -9.35 1.45 7.42
CA ARG A 19 -9.16 0.22 8.20
C ARG A 19 -7.89 -0.52 7.78
N PRO A 20 -7.00 -0.93 8.71
CA PRO A 20 -5.83 -1.71 8.39
C PRO A 20 -6.22 -3.15 8.00
N LEU A 21 -5.53 -3.67 6.99
CA LEU A 21 -5.64 -5.03 6.49
C LEU A 21 -4.38 -5.81 6.81
N ARG A 22 -4.55 -7.08 7.22
CA ARG A 22 -3.41 -7.99 7.44
C ARG A 22 -2.73 -8.38 6.12
N ALA A 23 -3.53 -8.54 5.08
CA ALA A 23 -3.10 -8.84 3.72
C ALA A 23 -4.18 -8.37 2.75
N LEU A 24 -3.82 -8.19 1.48
CA LEU A 24 -4.73 -7.84 0.40
C LEU A 24 -4.83 -9.02 -0.55
N ASP A 25 -6.04 -9.54 -0.76
CA ASP A 25 -6.26 -10.65 -1.68
C ASP A 25 -5.94 -10.24 -3.12
N LEU A 26 -5.34 -11.16 -3.88
CA LEU A 26 -5.01 -10.99 -5.29
C LEU A 26 -5.81 -12.00 -6.14
N PRO A 27 -7.04 -11.66 -6.55
CA PRO A 27 -7.86 -12.55 -7.36
C PRO A 27 -7.25 -12.78 -8.75
N PRO A 28 -7.34 -13.99 -9.31
CA PRO A 28 -6.78 -14.29 -10.63
C PRO A 28 -7.40 -13.42 -11.72
N GLY A 29 -6.56 -12.84 -12.58
CA GLY A 29 -7.00 -12.03 -13.72
C GLY A 29 -7.61 -10.67 -13.34
N LYS A 30 -7.57 -10.28 -12.05
CA LYS A 30 -8.02 -8.97 -11.60
C LYS A 30 -6.84 -8.11 -11.19
N THR A 31 -6.80 -6.89 -11.70
CA THR A 31 -5.89 -5.86 -11.20
C THR A 31 -6.48 -5.26 -9.94
N ILE A 32 -5.67 -5.22 -8.87
CA ILE A 32 -5.99 -4.48 -7.65
C ILE A 32 -5.19 -3.18 -7.67
N GLU A 33 -5.87 -2.07 -7.52
CA GLU A 33 -5.28 -0.74 -7.56
C GLU A 33 -5.08 -0.20 -6.14
N LEU A 34 -3.86 0.26 -5.85
CA LEU A 34 -3.56 1.03 -4.65
C LEU A 34 -3.66 2.52 -4.99
N LYS A 35 -4.67 3.20 -4.46
CA LYS A 35 -4.92 4.63 -4.68
C LYS A 35 -5.61 5.30 -3.50
N SER A 36 -5.46 6.61 -3.42
CA SER A 36 -6.21 7.45 -2.49
C SER A 36 -7.72 7.21 -2.62
N GLY A 37 -8.41 7.07 -1.49
CA GLY A 37 -9.85 6.76 -1.46
C GLY A 37 -10.21 5.28 -1.70
N GLY A 38 -9.22 4.40 -1.89
CA GLY A 38 -9.38 2.95 -1.93
C GLY A 38 -8.33 2.26 -1.05
N TYR A 39 -7.75 1.17 -1.55
CA TYR A 39 -6.61 0.53 -0.89
C TYR A 39 -5.37 1.41 -0.97
N HIS A 40 -4.60 1.51 0.10
CA HIS A 40 -3.34 2.25 0.10
C HIS A 40 -2.34 1.66 1.09
N MET A 41 -1.06 1.98 0.89
CA MET A 41 0.00 1.60 1.82
C MET A 41 0.33 2.80 2.71
N MET A 42 0.30 2.58 4.02
CA MET A 42 0.71 3.57 5.00
C MET A 42 2.14 3.27 5.46
N LEU A 43 3.03 4.25 5.29
CA LEU A 43 4.41 4.18 5.77
C LEU A 43 4.51 4.94 7.09
N MET A 44 4.76 4.22 8.18
CA MET A 44 4.84 4.75 9.54
C MET A 44 6.28 4.70 10.04
N ASP A 45 6.59 5.52 11.05
CA ASP A 45 7.93 5.61 11.64
C ASP A 45 9.02 5.80 10.57
N LEU A 46 8.83 6.81 9.73
CA LEU A 46 9.79 7.13 8.69
C LEU A 46 11.15 7.46 9.32
N LYS A 47 12.20 6.79 8.87
CA LYS A 47 13.58 7.02 9.34
C LYS A 47 14.17 8.35 8.87
N ARG A 48 13.55 8.93 7.83
CA ARG A 48 13.82 10.25 7.28
C ARG A 48 12.60 10.73 6.52
N GLU A 49 12.51 12.04 6.31
CA GLU A 49 11.48 12.63 5.47
C GLU A 49 11.59 12.14 4.01
N LEU A 50 10.45 12.11 3.33
CA LEU A 50 10.34 11.79 1.92
C LEU A 50 10.14 13.09 1.13
N THR A 51 10.96 13.29 0.10
CA THR A 51 10.91 14.50 -0.73
C THR A 51 10.15 14.22 -2.02
N ALA A 52 9.32 15.18 -2.47
CA ALA A 52 8.62 15.05 -3.75
C ALA A 52 9.61 14.88 -4.92
N GLY A 53 9.26 14.01 -5.86
CA GLY A 53 10.10 13.63 -7.01
C GLY A 53 11.18 12.58 -6.69
N GLU A 54 11.39 12.26 -5.41
CA GLU A 54 12.27 11.16 -5.02
C GLU A 54 11.67 9.80 -5.40
N ARG A 55 12.50 8.84 -5.79
CA ARG A 55 12.09 7.44 -5.93
C ARG A 55 12.51 6.64 -4.71
N ILE A 56 11.54 5.97 -4.11
CA ILE A 56 11.75 5.03 -3.02
C ILE A 56 11.54 3.61 -3.49
N LYS A 57 12.31 2.69 -2.93
CA LYS A 57 12.12 1.25 -3.13
C LYS A 57 11.18 0.71 -2.06
N VAL A 58 10.16 -0.02 -2.48
CA VAL A 58 9.23 -0.75 -1.63
C VAL A 58 9.28 -2.22 -2.00
N ASP A 59 9.44 -3.09 -1.01
CA ASP A 59 9.44 -4.54 -1.23
C ASP A 59 8.04 -5.08 -0.95
N LEU A 60 7.35 -5.55 -2.00
CA LEU A 60 6.06 -6.22 -1.88
C LEU A 60 6.28 -7.69 -1.54
N ARG A 61 5.65 -8.16 -0.46
CA ARG A 61 5.61 -9.59 -0.13
C ARG A 61 4.33 -10.19 -0.67
N ILE A 62 4.47 -11.07 -1.65
CA ILE A 62 3.35 -11.70 -2.36
C ILE A 62 3.35 -13.18 -2.00
N GLU A 63 2.25 -13.65 -1.41
CA GLU A 63 2.01 -15.08 -1.24
C GLU A 63 1.47 -15.67 -2.54
N THR A 64 2.15 -16.71 -3.05
CA THR A 64 1.70 -17.43 -4.25
C THR A 64 0.66 -18.49 -3.89
N ARG A 65 0.02 -19.08 -4.89
CA ARG A 65 -0.94 -20.18 -4.69
C ARG A 65 -0.32 -21.39 -3.98
N GLU A 66 0.98 -21.59 -4.13
CA GLU A 66 1.75 -22.64 -3.46
C GLU A 66 2.15 -22.26 -2.02
N LYS A 67 1.61 -21.17 -1.46
CA LYS A 67 1.93 -20.60 -0.14
C LYS A 67 3.41 -20.21 0.01
N LYS A 68 4.07 -19.87 -1.09
CA LYS A 68 5.44 -19.34 -1.08
C LYS A 68 5.39 -17.83 -1.01
N LEU A 69 6.26 -17.24 -0.21
CA LEU A 69 6.43 -15.78 -0.16
C LEU A 69 7.48 -15.34 -1.17
N LEU A 70 7.06 -14.54 -2.14
CA LEU A 70 7.93 -13.84 -3.07
C LEU A 70 8.12 -12.41 -2.60
N THR A 71 9.34 -11.89 -2.74
CA THR A 71 9.62 -10.47 -2.51
C THR A 71 9.85 -9.81 -3.86
N GLN A 72 8.94 -8.91 -4.22
CA GLN A 72 9.04 -8.11 -5.44
C GLN A 72 9.39 -6.67 -5.08
N PRO A 73 10.62 -6.20 -5.39
CA PRO A 73 10.94 -4.80 -5.26
C PRO A 73 10.21 -3.98 -6.31
N VAL A 74 9.63 -2.85 -5.90
CA VAL A 74 9.04 -1.85 -6.79
C VAL A 74 9.61 -0.47 -6.45
N GLU A 75 9.89 0.32 -7.49
CA GLU A 75 10.24 1.73 -7.30
C GLU A 75 8.97 2.57 -7.42
N ILE A 76 8.77 3.45 -6.45
CA ILE A 76 7.62 4.35 -6.39
C ILE A 76 8.14 5.77 -6.29
N GLU A 77 7.60 6.66 -7.11
CA GLU A 77 7.85 8.09 -7.02
C GLU A 77 7.02 8.71 -5.90
N VAL A 78 7.67 9.45 -5.02
CA VAL A 78 7.02 10.26 -3.99
C VAL A 78 6.40 11.47 -4.69
N ARG A 79 5.07 11.49 -4.76
CA ARG A 79 4.32 12.62 -5.32
C ARG A 79 3.86 13.55 -4.22
N ALA A 80 4.00 14.86 -4.45
CA ALA A 80 3.34 15.84 -3.59
C ALA A 80 1.82 15.65 -3.68
N ARG A 81 1.12 15.84 -2.56
CA ARG A 81 -0.34 15.87 -2.57
C ARG A 81 -0.78 17.07 -3.41
N ALA A 82 -1.45 16.82 -4.53
CA ALA A 82 -2.17 17.87 -5.23
C ALA A 82 -3.25 18.41 -4.26
N LEU A 83 -3.22 19.72 -4.03
CA LEU A 83 -4.26 20.43 -3.29
C LEU A 83 -5.56 20.46 -4.09
#